data_AF-A0A9Q0KFZ6-F1
#
_entry.id   AF-A0A9Q0KFZ6-F1
#
_cell.length_a   1.000
_cell.length_b   1.000
_cell.length_c   1.000
_cell.angle_alpha   90.00
_cell.angle_beta   90.00
_cell.angle_gamma   90.00
#
_symmetry.space_group_name_H-M   'P 1'
#
loop_
_entity.id
_entity.type
_entity.pdbx_description
1 polymer ?
#
loop_
_entity_poly.entity_id
_entity_poly.type
_entity_poly.pdbx_seq_one_letter_code
_entity_poly.pdbx_strand_id
1 'polypeptide(L)'
;MFSDTAIQLQPVFAQWIQNTHALAPGATTSTSLTWGGGDLVAVGGKVALLPIPLGTADFLVHHIHAFTIHVTVLILLKGVLFARSSRLIPDKANLGFRFPCDGPGRGGTCQVSAWDHVFLGLFWMYNAISVVIFHFSWKMQSDVWGSISDHGGGFFYHLK
;
A
#
# COMPACT_ATOMS: atom_id res chain seq x y z
N MET A 1 16.59 16.65 2.39
CA MET A 1 15.46 15.76 2.67
C MET A 1 14.67 15.56 1.38
N PHE A 2 14.06 14.40 1.15
CA PHE A 2 13.13 14.22 0.03
C PHE A 2 11.77 14.79 0.43
N SER A 3 11.33 15.85 -0.24
CA SER A 3 10.07 16.55 0.02
C SER A 3 9.72 17.46 -1.16
N ASP A 4 8.47 17.95 -1.20
CA ASP A 4 8.02 18.86 -2.26
C ASP A 4 8.77 20.21 -2.26
N THR A 5 9.40 20.59 -1.16
CA THR A 5 10.19 21.82 -1.00
C THR A 5 11.70 21.64 -1.17
N ALA A 6 12.17 20.41 -1.37
CA ALA A 6 13.60 20.09 -1.45
C ALA A 6 13.87 19.15 -2.63
N ILE A 7 14.41 17.95 -2.39
CA ILE A 7 14.64 16.98 -3.46
C ILE A 7 13.31 16.30 -3.76
N GLN A 8 12.71 16.65 -4.88
CA GLN A 8 11.39 16.18 -5.27
C GLN A 8 11.48 14.80 -5.94
N LEU A 9 10.60 13.89 -5.52
CA LEU A 9 10.37 12.62 -6.20
C LEU A 9 8.91 12.59 -6.63
N GLN A 10 8.62 13.21 -7.77
CA GLN A 10 7.25 13.38 -8.24
C GLN A 10 6.69 12.08 -8.84
N PRO A 11 5.45 11.68 -8.49
CA PRO A 11 4.79 10.52 -9.07
C PRO A 11 4.23 10.86 -10.47
N VAL A 12 5.10 11.21 -11.42
CA VAL A 12 4.75 11.72 -12.76
C VAL A 12 3.83 10.77 -13.54
N PHE A 13 3.99 9.46 -13.38
CA PHE A 13 3.11 8.47 -14.03
C PHE A 13 1.70 8.49 -13.45
N ALA A 14 1.56 8.65 -12.13
CA ALA A 14 0.26 8.72 -11.49
C ALA A 14 -0.44 10.06 -11.81
N GLN A 15 0.30 11.17 -11.82
CA GLN A 15 -0.21 12.48 -12.24
C GLN A 15 -0.65 12.48 -13.70
N TRP A 16 0.12 11.82 -14.58
CA TRP A 16 -0.29 11.62 -15.98
C TRP A 16 -1.62 10.86 -16.08
N ILE A 17 -1.78 9.76 -15.33
CA ILE A 17 -3.06 9.03 -15.26
C ILE A 17 -4.17 9.96 -14.73
N GLN A 18 -3.96 10.69 -13.64
CA GLN A 18 -4.94 11.64 -13.10
C GLN A 18 -5.41 12.65 -14.16
N ASN A 19 -4.48 13.23 -14.92
CA ASN A 19 -4.79 14.17 -15.99
C ASN A 19 -5.59 13.53 -17.13
N THR A 20 -5.27 12.29 -17.53
CA THR A 20 -6.05 11.59 -18.56
C THR A 20 -7.50 11.34 -18.11
N HIS A 21 -7.73 11.05 -16.83
CA HIS A 21 -9.07 10.85 -16.28
C HIS A 21 -9.82 12.18 -16.06
N ALA A 22 -9.13 13.24 -15.65
CA ALA A 22 -9.72 14.57 -15.46
C ALA A 22 -10.14 15.22 -16.80
N LEU A 23 -9.40 14.95 -17.88
CA LEU A 23 -9.62 15.54 -19.21
C LEU A 23 -10.36 14.61 -20.19
N ALA A 24 -10.87 13.46 -19.72
CA ALA A 24 -11.53 12.47 -20.57
C ALA A 24 -12.70 13.09 -21.36
N PRO A 25 -12.65 13.18 -22.71
CA PRO A 25 -13.69 13.82 -23.51
C PRO A 25 -14.93 12.92 -23.65
N GLY A 26 -16.13 13.46 -23.46
CA GLY A 26 -17.37 12.85 -23.98
C GLY A 26 -18.21 11.99 -23.02
N ALA A 27 -17.95 11.98 -21.72
CA ALA A 27 -18.93 11.52 -20.73
C ALA A 27 -19.10 12.63 -19.68
N THR A 28 -20.34 12.98 -19.37
CA THR A 28 -20.73 14.14 -18.56
C THR A 28 -20.32 14.09 -17.07
N THR A 29 -19.26 13.39 -16.71
CA THR A 29 -18.60 13.43 -15.40
C THR A 29 -17.27 12.67 -15.47
N SER A 30 -16.21 13.22 -14.87
CA SER A 30 -15.07 12.40 -14.43
C SER A 30 -15.62 11.20 -13.62
N THR A 31 -15.09 9.98 -13.82
CA THR A 31 -15.51 8.78 -13.06
C THR A 31 -15.43 8.98 -11.55
N SER A 32 -14.60 9.93 -11.09
CA SER A 32 -14.53 10.39 -9.71
C SER A 32 -13.94 11.80 -9.65
N LEU A 33 -14.45 12.64 -8.77
CA LEU A 33 -13.90 13.97 -8.52
C LEU A 33 -12.48 13.93 -7.94
N THR A 34 -12.04 12.78 -7.41
CA THR A 34 -10.67 12.56 -6.92
C THR A 34 -9.61 12.71 -8.02
N TRP A 35 -9.97 12.50 -9.29
CA TRP A 35 -9.03 12.62 -10.43
C TRP A 35 -8.68 14.07 -10.76
N GLY A 36 -9.50 15.05 -10.34
CA GLY A 36 -9.39 16.46 -10.72
C GLY A 36 -10.48 16.90 -11.70
N GLY A 37 -10.51 18.21 -11.98
CA GLY A 37 -11.41 18.82 -12.97
C GLY A 37 -12.84 19.15 -12.50
N GLY A 38 -13.18 18.91 -11.23
CA GLY A 38 -14.47 19.28 -10.66
C GLY A 38 -14.34 19.99 -9.32
N ASP A 39 -15.37 20.76 -8.95
CA ASP A 39 -15.43 21.49 -7.68
C ASP A 39 -15.63 20.55 -6.48
N LEU A 40 -15.27 21.05 -5.30
CA LEU A 40 -15.52 20.37 -4.02
C LEU A 40 -16.99 20.00 -3.87
N VAL A 41 -17.26 18.74 -3.52
CA VAL A 41 -18.62 18.29 -3.17
C VAL A 41 -18.76 18.19 -1.67
N ALA A 42 -19.78 18.89 -1.17
CA ALA A 42 -20.10 19.01 0.24
C ALA A 42 -21.46 18.38 0.54
N VAL A 43 -21.57 17.63 1.63
CA VAL A 43 -22.85 17.10 2.14
C VAL A 43 -22.94 17.39 3.63
N GLY A 44 -23.97 18.12 4.05
CA GLY A 44 -24.18 18.47 5.46
C GLY A 44 -23.04 19.26 6.09
N GLY A 45 -22.41 20.17 5.32
CA GLY A 45 -21.28 20.99 5.79
C GLY A 45 -19.95 20.25 5.91
N LYS A 46 -19.87 18.99 5.47
CA LYS A 46 -18.63 18.19 5.42
C LYS A 46 -18.20 17.93 3.99
N VAL A 47 -16.90 17.83 3.78
CA VAL A 47 -16.33 17.48 2.48
C VAL A 47 -16.56 16.00 2.18
N ALA A 48 -17.26 15.71 1.10
CA ALA A 48 -17.52 14.34 0.65
C ALA A 48 -16.42 13.85 -0.30
N LEU A 49 -16.09 14.64 -1.32
CA LEU A 49 -15.09 14.33 -2.36
C LEU A 49 -14.39 15.62 -2.82
N LEU A 50 -13.07 15.52 -3.02
CA LEU A 50 -12.26 16.56 -3.66
C LEU A 50 -11.07 15.95 -4.42
N PRO A 51 -10.44 16.71 -5.34
CA PRO A 51 -9.24 16.27 -6.04
C PRO A 51 -8.11 15.90 -5.07
N ILE A 52 -7.48 14.74 -5.24
CA ILE A 52 -6.38 14.31 -4.36
C ILE A 52 -5.06 14.57 -5.06
N PRO A 53 -4.33 15.65 -4.71
CA PRO A 53 -3.01 15.91 -5.28
C PRO A 53 -2.02 14.84 -4.82
N LEU A 54 -1.16 14.41 -5.74
CA LEU A 54 -0.10 13.44 -5.49
C LEU A 54 1.25 14.16 -5.50
N GLY A 55 1.96 14.13 -4.39
CA GLY A 55 3.29 14.74 -4.22
C GLY A 55 4.38 13.74 -3.88
N THR A 56 5.49 14.25 -3.36
CA THR A 56 6.66 13.44 -2.98
C THR A 56 6.35 12.44 -1.87
N ALA A 57 5.50 12.81 -0.90
CA ALA A 57 5.08 11.91 0.18
C ALA A 57 4.29 10.70 -0.36
N ASP A 58 3.38 10.94 -1.32
CA ASP A 58 2.61 9.90 -1.99
C ASP A 58 3.51 8.97 -2.80
N PHE A 59 4.53 9.51 -3.49
CA PHE A 59 5.52 8.69 -4.19
C PHE A 59 6.24 7.72 -3.23
N LEU A 60 6.73 8.24 -2.10
CA LEU A 60 7.48 7.44 -1.12
C LEU A 60 6.61 6.33 -0.52
N VAL A 61 5.41 6.65 -0.06
CA VAL A 61 4.54 5.66 0.60
C VAL A 61 4.06 4.57 -0.38
N HIS A 62 3.83 4.89 -1.66
CA HIS A 62 3.52 3.87 -2.67
C HIS A 62 4.69 2.92 -2.92
N HIS A 63 5.94 3.39 -2.83
CA HIS A 63 7.11 2.51 -2.87
C HIS A 63 7.24 1.63 -1.62
N ILE A 64 6.82 2.12 -0.45
CA ILE A 64 6.71 1.30 0.77
C ILE A 64 5.63 0.22 0.62
N HIS A 65 4.46 0.55 0.05
CA HIS A 65 3.43 -0.43 -0.29
C HIS A 65 3.97 -1.49 -1.24
N ALA A 66 4.63 -1.07 -2.31
CA ALA A 66 5.27 -1.99 -3.25
C ALA A 66 6.28 -2.90 -2.54
N PHE A 67 7.18 -2.34 -1.73
CA PHE A 67 8.18 -3.10 -0.99
C PHE A 67 7.54 -4.17 -0.09
N THR A 68 6.60 -3.78 0.76
CA THR A 68 5.95 -4.71 1.71
C THR A 68 5.16 -5.82 1.01
N ILE A 69 4.47 -5.50 -0.09
CA ILE A 69 3.79 -6.49 -0.94
C ILE A 69 4.80 -7.44 -1.60
N HIS A 70 5.88 -6.93 -2.18
CA HIS A 70 6.90 -7.77 -2.82
C HIS A 70 7.58 -8.70 -1.82
N VAL A 71 7.86 -8.24 -0.60
CA VAL A 71 8.42 -9.11 0.46
C VAL A 71 7.41 -10.18 0.88
N THR A 72 6.13 -9.82 1.03
CA THR A 72 5.07 -10.80 1.34
C THR A 72 4.97 -11.87 0.25
N VAL A 73 4.96 -11.46 -1.03
CA VAL A 73 4.95 -12.37 -2.19
C VAL A 73 6.21 -13.22 -2.21
N LEU A 74 7.40 -12.65 -1.97
CA LEU A 74 8.66 -13.39 -1.94
C LEU A 74 8.64 -14.52 -0.90
N ILE A 75 8.15 -14.24 0.31
CA ILE A 75 8.07 -15.23 1.39
C ILE A 75 7.12 -16.37 1.01
N LEU A 76 5.91 -16.03 0.56
CA LEU A 76 4.89 -17.03 0.20
C LEU A 76 5.30 -17.84 -1.03
N LEU A 77 5.80 -17.17 -2.08
CA LEU A 77 6.25 -17.83 -3.30
C LEU A 77 7.44 -18.75 -3.03
N LYS A 78 8.40 -18.32 -2.21
CA LYS A 78 9.50 -19.19 -1.76
C LYS A 78 8.96 -20.40 -0.97
N GLY A 79 7.99 -20.20 -0.09
CA GLY A 79 7.34 -21.27 0.67
C GLY A 79 6.71 -22.33 -0.24
N VAL A 80 6.04 -21.89 -1.32
CA VAL A 80 5.40 -22.75 -2.31
C VAL A 80 6.44 -23.48 -3.18
N LEU A 81 7.38 -22.75 -3.78
CA LEU A 81 8.36 -23.32 -4.71
C LEU A 81 9.29 -24.33 -4.02
N PHE A 82 9.64 -24.10 -2.76
CA PHE A 82 10.54 -24.96 -1.97
C PHE A 82 9.80 -25.85 -0.96
N ALA A 83 8.51 -26.11 -1.18
CA ALA A 83 7.70 -27.00 -0.34
C ALA A 83 8.11 -28.47 -0.48
N ARG A 84 8.47 -28.92 -1.69
CA ARG A 84 8.80 -30.33 -1.96
C ARG A 84 10.26 -30.67 -1.68
N SER A 85 11.18 -29.77 -2.00
CA SER A 85 12.60 -29.95 -1.76
C SER A 85 13.32 -28.61 -1.74
N SER A 86 14.49 -28.58 -1.12
CA SER A 86 15.48 -27.52 -1.25
C SER A 86 16.87 -28.13 -1.24
N ARG A 87 17.90 -27.34 -1.57
CA ARG A 87 19.29 -27.79 -1.44
C ARG A 87 19.64 -28.16 0.01
N LEU A 88 18.99 -27.52 0.99
CA LEU A 88 19.20 -27.80 2.41
C LEU A 88 18.50 -29.09 2.86
N ILE A 89 17.26 -29.34 2.42
CA ILE A 89 16.47 -30.53 2.77
C ILE A 89 15.87 -31.09 1.46
N PRO A 90 16.51 -32.09 0.84
CA PRO A 90 16.10 -32.61 -0.47
C PRO A 90 14.78 -33.38 -0.44
N ASP A 91 14.40 -33.91 0.73
CA ASP A 91 13.27 -34.80 0.96
C ASP A 91 12.14 -34.15 1.78
N LYS A 92 12.02 -32.82 1.69
CA LYS A 92 11.00 -32.04 2.43
C LYS A 92 9.57 -32.54 2.18
N ALA A 93 9.29 -33.05 0.98
CA ALA A 93 7.99 -33.63 0.63
C ALA A 93 7.55 -34.77 1.56
N ASN A 94 8.50 -35.53 2.12
CA ASN A 94 8.22 -36.65 3.01
C ASN A 94 7.85 -36.19 4.44
N LEU A 95 8.35 -35.00 4.85
CA LEU A 95 8.05 -34.39 6.15
C LEU A 95 6.66 -33.73 6.18
N GLY A 96 6.09 -33.48 5.00
CA GLY A 96 4.76 -32.87 4.84
C GLY A 96 4.76 -31.35 4.90
N PHE A 97 3.56 -30.76 4.96
CA PHE A 97 3.38 -29.31 4.87
C PHE A 97 3.77 -28.57 6.15
N ARG A 98 3.53 -29.18 7.32
CA ARG A 98 3.72 -28.59 8.65
C ARG A 98 4.54 -29.54 9.53
N PHE A 99 5.77 -29.13 9.83
CA PHE A 99 6.69 -29.82 10.72
C PHE A 99 7.65 -28.80 11.35
N PRO A 100 8.19 -29.04 12.55
CA PRO A 100 8.95 -28.02 13.29
C PRO A 100 10.35 -27.74 12.72
N CYS A 101 11.09 -28.79 12.37
CA CYS A 101 12.44 -28.75 11.82
C CYS A 101 12.88 -30.15 11.35
N ASP A 102 14.04 -30.23 10.69
CA ASP A 102 14.80 -31.45 10.38
C ASP A 102 16.07 -31.52 11.27
N GLY A 103 15.89 -31.30 12.57
CA GLY A 103 16.95 -31.34 13.59
C GLY A 103 17.99 -30.20 13.54
N PRO A 104 18.98 -30.21 14.46
CA PRO A 104 20.01 -29.16 14.56
C PRO A 104 21.15 -29.29 13.54
N GLY A 105 21.15 -30.36 12.72
CA GLY A 105 22.17 -30.59 11.70
C GLY A 105 22.18 -29.51 10.61
N ARG A 106 23.20 -29.53 9.74
CA ARG A 106 23.33 -28.64 8.57
C ARG A 106 23.31 -27.13 8.90
N GLY A 107 23.71 -26.75 10.11
CA GLY A 107 23.68 -25.36 10.59
C GLY A 107 22.35 -24.90 11.19
N GLY A 108 21.37 -25.81 11.33
CA GLY A 108 20.03 -25.55 11.86
C GLY A 108 18.96 -25.48 10.77
N THR A 109 17.84 -26.16 11.00
CA THR A 109 16.72 -26.28 10.04
C THR A 109 15.40 -25.76 10.62
N CYS A 110 15.49 -24.80 11.54
CA CYS A 110 14.31 -24.15 12.11
C CYS A 110 13.51 -23.44 11.03
N GLN A 111 12.18 -23.51 11.12
CA GLN A 111 11.25 -22.78 10.24
C GLN A 111 11.40 -23.05 8.74
N VAL A 112 11.81 -24.27 8.38
CA VAL A 112 12.00 -24.68 6.98
C VAL A 112 10.72 -25.20 6.32
N SER A 113 9.67 -25.50 7.09
CA SER A 113 8.43 -26.05 6.52
C SER A 113 7.70 -25.00 5.68
N ALA A 114 6.83 -25.47 4.77
CA ALA A 114 6.00 -24.57 3.99
C ALA A 114 4.99 -23.82 4.89
N TRP A 115 4.52 -24.45 5.97
CA TRP A 115 3.71 -23.80 7.00
C TRP A 115 4.42 -22.62 7.67
N ASP A 116 5.71 -22.74 7.97
CA ASP A 116 6.47 -21.65 8.59
C ASP A 116 6.59 -20.42 7.67
N HIS A 117 6.54 -20.62 6.35
CA HIS A 117 6.50 -19.51 5.40
C HIS A 117 5.11 -18.82 5.41
N VAL A 118 4.02 -19.55 5.64
CA VAL A 118 2.70 -18.94 5.88
C VAL A 118 2.74 -18.11 7.17
N PHE A 119 3.30 -18.67 8.24
CA PHE A 119 3.48 -17.95 9.51
C PHE A 119 4.27 -16.65 9.34
N LEU A 120 5.45 -16.70 8.69
CA LEU A 120 6.25 -15.49 8.39
C LEU A 120 5.52 -14.52 7.44
N GLY A 121 4.78 -15.06 6.46
CA GLY A 121 3.99 -14.29 5.52
C GLY A 121 2.87 -13.51 6.19
N LEU A 122 2.25 -14.04 7.26
CA LEU A 122 1.21 -13.33 8.02
C LEU A 122 1.74 -12.05 8.68
N PHE A 123 2.96 -12.04 9.22
CA PHE A 123 3.56 -10.82 9.79
C PHE A 123 3.79 -9.75 8.73
N TRP A 124 4.27 -10.14 7.55
CA TRP A 124 4.51 -9.22 6.46
C TRP A 124 3.22 -8.72 5.81
N MET A 125 2.22 -9.59 5.70
CA MET A 125 0.87 -9.21 5.28
C MET A 125 0.26 -8.20 6.27
N TYR A 126 0.37 -8.45 7.58
CA TYR A 126 -0.09 -7.52 8.60
C TYR A 126 0.61 -6.16 8.47
N ASN A 127 1.93 -6.16 8.28
CA ASN A 127 2.69 -4.94 8.06
C ASN A 127 2.25 -4.20 6.80
N ALA A 128 2.09 -4.90 5.66
CA ALA A 128 1.66 -4.33 4.40
C ALA A 128 0.27 -3.67 4.52
N ILE A 129 -0.71 -4.40 5.06
CA ILE A 129 -2.07 -3.89 5.25
C ILE A 129 -2.09 -2.72 6.23
N SER A 130 -1.34 -2.78 7.32
CA SER A 130 -1.30 -1.70 8.31
C SER A 130 -0.79 -0.39 7.70
N VAL A 131 0.26 -0.44 6.88
CA VAL A 131 0.81 0.75 6.22
C VAL A 131 -0.18 1.31 5.19
N VAL A 132 -0.90 0.46 4.46
CA VAL A 132 -1.96 0.89 3.53
C VAL A 132 -3.09 1.62 4.26
N ILE A 133 -3.58 1.06 5.38
CA ILE A 133 -4.66 1.67 6.16
C ILE A 133 -4.20 2.97 6.83
N PHE A 134 -2.97 3.01 7.36
CA PHE A 134 -2.40 4.24 7.92
C PHE A 134 -2.23 5.32 6.87
N HIS A 135 -1.73 4.97 5.70
CA HIS A 135 -1.64 5.90 4.58
C HIS A 135 -3.01 6.47 4.22
N PHE A 136 -4.03 5.61 4.05
CA PHE A 136 -5.40 6.07 3.76
C PHE A 136 -5.95 6.98 4.86
N SER A 137 -5.87 6.55 6.12
CA SER A 137 -6.37 7.31 7.26
C SER A 137 -5.72 8.68 7.38
N TRP A 138 -4.40 8.75 7.19
CA TRP A 138 -3.64 9.99 7.25
C TRP A 138 -3.96 10.91 6.08
N LYS A 139 -3.89 10.40 4.83
CA LYS A 139 -4.15 11.17 3.61
C LYS A 139 -5.58 11.71 3.58
N MET A 140 -6.56 10.90 3.98
CA MET A 140 -7.95 11.34 4.01
C MET A 140 -8.16 12.42 5.07
N GLN A 141 -7.55 12.33 6.25
CA GLN A 141 -7.71 13.36 7.28
C GLN A 141 -6.96 14.66 6.96
N SER A 142 -5.78 14.58 6.33
CA SER A 142 -4.96 15.75 6.03
C SER A 142 -5.46 16.52 4.81
N ASP A 143 -5.87 15.81 3.75
CA ASP A 143 -6.04 16.41 2.42
C ASP A 143 -7.50 16.38 1.94
N VAL A 144 -8.35 15.51 2.51
CA VAL A 144 -9.71 15.28 1.98
C VAL A 144 -10.82 15.69 2.94
N TRP A 145 -10.84 15.11 4.12
CA TRP A 145 -11.89 15.31 5.10
C TRP A 145 -11.73 16.63 5.83
N GLY A 146 -12.83 17.37 5.91
CA GLY A 146 -12.89 18.66 6.59
C GLY A 146 -14.33 19.15 6.71
N SER A 147 -14.51 20.26 7.40
CA SER A 147 -15.74 21.03 7.40
C SER A 147 -15.63 22.22 6.45
N ILE A 148 -16.75 22.67 5.91
CA ILE A 148 -16.81 23.85 5.06
C ILE A 148 -17.51 24.95 5.84
N SER A 149 -16.88 26.11 5.96
CA SER A 149 -17.50 27.30 6.54
C SER A 149 -18.46 27.95 5.55
N ASP A 150 -19.44 28.69 6.07
CA ASP A 150 -20.43 29.44 5.28
C ASP A 150 -19.80 30.49 4.33
N HIS A 151 -18.51 30.79 4.51
CA HIS A 151 -17.72 31.71 3.67
C HIS A 151 -16.88 31.00 2.60
N GLY A 152 -17.06 29.69 2.39
CA GLY A 152 -16.35 28.91 1.38
C GLY A 152 -14.91 28.50 1.76
N GLY A 153 -14.44 28.83 2.96
CA GLY A 153 -13.17 28.34 3.49
C GLY A 153 -13.36 26.95 4.12
N GLY A 154 -12.64 25.93 3.62
CA GLY A 154 -12.61 24.59 4.21
C GLY A 154 -11.61 24.49 5.36
N PHE A 155 -12.01 23.88 6.48
CA PHE A 155 -11.14 23.51 7.59
C PHE A 155 -10.90 22.00 7.55
N PHE A 156 -9.69 21.59 7.16
CA PHE A 156 -9.27 20.19 7.20
C PHE A 156 -9.00 19.75 8.64
N TYR A 157 -9.19 18.46 8.93
CA TYR A 157 -8.83 17.90 10.23
C TYR A 157 -7.30 17.91 10.36
N HIS A 158 -6.74 19.02 10.83
CA HIS A 158 -5.31 19.21 11.03
C HIS A 158 -4.81 18.25 12.12
N LEU A 159 -4.38 17.04 11.72
CA LEU A 159 -3.46 16.23 12.50
C LEU A 159 -2.08 16.87 12.35
N LYS A 160 -1.77 17.80 13.27
CA LYS A 160 -0.38 18.13 13.63
C LYS A 160 0.11 17.12 14.66
#